data_AF-A0AA43CXZ9-F1
#
_entry.id   AF-A0AA43CXZ9-F1
#
_cell.length_a   1.000
_cell.length_b   1.000
_cell.length_c   1.000
_cell.angle_alpha   90.00
_cell.angle_beta   90.00
_cell.angle_gamma   90.00
#
_symmetry.space_group_name_H-M   'P 1'
#
loop_
_entity.id
_entity.type
_entity.pdbx_description
1 polymer ?
#
loop_
_entity_poly.entity_id
_entity_poly.type
_entity_poly.pdbx_seq_one_letter_code
_entity_poly.pdbx_strand_id
1 'polypeptide(L)'
;MAYDATLSTLWPLWDYRASEAANYKSTHLLGPLLKYETKGFETEYALRPLFYRAVDDEGVSETDVLYPVLRHKNRGDGTSSIRVLGLLSYGFGEKEADKSEDEAFNSKRYYLFPFLFYGEEEQGRYFAFFPF
;
A
#
# COMPACT_ATOMS: atom_id res chain seq x y z
N MET A 1 -2.52 4.73 35.09
CA MET A 1 -3.29 4.54 33.85
C MET A 1 -2.93 3.17 33.32
N ALA A 2 -3.86 2.21 33.40
CA ALA A 2 -3.60 0.84 32.99
C ALA A 2 -3.58 0.78 31.45
N TYR A 3 -2.44 0.40 30.89
CA TYR A 3 -2.25 0.05 29.50
C TYR A 3 -2.90 -1.33 29.30
N ASP A 4 -4.19 -1.38 28.97
CA ASP A 4 -4.88 -2.64 28.74
C ASP A 4 -4.53 -3.17 27.34
N ALA A 5 -3.33 -3.74 27.25
CA ALA A 5 -2.82 -4.42 26.08
C ALA A 5 -2.75 -5.92 26.39
N THR A 6 -3.51 -6.71 25.65
CA THR A 6 -3.51 -8.18 25.75
C THR A 6 -2.63 -8.76 24.65
N LEU A 7 -1.69 -9.62 25.02
CA LEU A 7 -0.80 -10.34 24.11
C LEU A 7 -0.88 -11.83 24.43
N SER A 8 -1.35 -12.62 23.46
CA SER A 8 -1.44 -14.08 23.56
C SER A 8 -0.79 -14.69 22.33
N THR A 9 0.33 -15.40 22.51
CA THR A 9 1.12 -15.91 21.37
C THR A 9 1.42 -17.39 21.51
N LEU A 10 1.20 -18.12 20.42
CA LEU A 10 1.60 -19.50 20.18
C LEU A 10 2.25 -19.56 18.78
N TRP A 11 3.35 -18.83 18.65
CA TRP A 11 4.07 -18.76 17.39
C TRP A 11 4.64 -20.13 16.99
N PRO A 12 4.62 -20.51 15.69
CA PRO A 12 4.12 -19.74 14.55
C PRO A 12 2.62 -19.95 14.27
N LEU A 13 1.92 -20.78 15.03
CA LEU A 13 0.55 -21.16 14.65
C LEU A 13 -0.46 -20.03 14.86
N TRP A 14 -0.31 -19.25 15.93
CA TRP A 14 -1.24 -18.21 16.32
C TRP A 14 -0.55 -17.08 17.09
N ASP A 15 -0.88 -15.83 16.81
CA ASP A 15 -0.47 -14.67 17.60
C ASP A 15 -1.63 -13.68 17.65
N TYR A 16 -2.09 -13.34 18.85
CA TYR A 16 -3.19 -12.43 19.10
C TYR A 16 -2.74 -11.24 19.93
N ARG A 17 -3.07 -10.06 19.45
CA ARG A 17 -2.75 -8.78 20.08
C ARG A 17 -3.99 -7.92 20.11
N ALA A 18 -4.33 -7.38 21.26
CA ALA A 18 -5.42 -6.43 21.40
C ALA A 18 -5.01 -5.27 22.30
N SER A 19 -5.51 -4.08 21.98
CA SER A 19 -5.36 -2.91 22.82
C SER A 19 -6.64 -2.10 22.77
N GLU A 20 -7.31 -1.97 23.92
CA GLU A 20 -8.56 -1.21 24.02
C GLU A 20 -8.32 0.29 23.84
N ALA A 21 -7.20 0.80 24.37
CA ALA A 21 -6.82 2.22 24.25
C ALA A 21 -6.68 2.69 22.80
N ALA A 22 -6.32 1.79 21.88
CA ALA A 22 -6.16 2.08 20.46
C ALA A 22 -7.28 1.51 19.58
N ASN A 23 -8.32 0.90 20.18
CA ASN A 23 -9.35 0.13 19.49
C ASN A 23 -8.75 -0.83 18.43
N TYR A 24 -7.69 -1.53 18.84
CA TYR A 24 -6.83 -2.32 17.96
C TYR A 24 -6.92 -3.80 18.30
N LYS A 25 -7.09 -4.64 17.29
CA LYS A 25 -7.08 -6.11 17.39
C LYS A 25 -6.34 -6.68 16.20
N SER A 26 -5.40 -7.57 16.43
CA SER A 26 -4.59 -8.19 15.38
C SER A 26 -4.38 -9.66 15.68
N THR A 27 -4.64 -10.49 14.68
CA THR A 27 -4.53 -11.94 14.75
C THR A 27 -3.68 -12.41 13.58
N HIS A 28 -2.61 -13.13 13.89
CA HIS A 28 -1.79 -13.80 12.90
C HIS A 28 -1.96 -15.30 13.05
N LEU A 29 -1.96 -16.01 11.92
CA LEU A 29 -2.01 -17.46 11.85
C LEU A 29 -0.92 -17.95 10.89
N LEU A 30 -0.31 -19.09 11.23
CA LEU A 30 0.72 -19.72 10.40
C LEU A 30 1.89 -18.77 10.08
N GLY A 31 2.33 -18.03 11.09
CA GLY A 31 3.42 -17.07 11.05
C GLY A 31 2.99 -15.81 10.30
N PRO A 32 3.69 -15.42 9.21
CA PRO A 32 3.36 -14.23 8.45
C PRO A 32 2.31 -14.47 7.35
N LEU A 33 1.80 -15.71 7.20
CA LEU A 33 0.96 -16.07 6.05
C LEU A 33 -0.44 -15.48 6.14
N LEU A 34 -1.10 -15.60 7.30
CA LEU A 34 -2.46 -15.10 7.50
C LEU A 34 -2.44 -14.01 8.56
N LYS A 35 -2.98 -12.83 8.22
CA LYS A 35 -3.18 -11.71 9.14
C LYS A 35 -4.63 -11.26 9.05
N TYR A 36 -5.24 -10.97 10.18
CA TYR A 36 -6.52 -10.27 10.30
C TYR A 36 -6.37 -9.19 11.36
N GLU A 37 -6.64 -7.94 11.00
CA GLU A 37 -6.44 -6.80 11.87
C GLU A 37 -7.59 -5.80 11.75
N THR A 38 -7.99 -5.23 12.87
CA THR A 38 -9.01 -4.19 12.96
C THR A 38 -8.45 -3.06 13.81
N LYS A 39 -8.53 -1.84 13.31
CA LYS A 39 -8.01 -0.64 13.95
C LYS A 39 -9.03 0.49 13.81
N GLY A 40 -9.86 0.68 14.84
CA GLY A 40 -10.92 1.67 14.79
C GLY A 40 -11.92 1.37 13.67
N PHE A 41 -11.87 2.16 12.60
CA PHE A 41 -12.73 2.07 11.41
C PHE A 41 -12.09 1.29 10.24
N GLU A 42 -10.80 0.96 10.36
CA GLU A 42 -10.07 0.21 9.34
C GLU A 42 -10.06 -1.28 9.65
N THR A 43 -10.34 -2.10 8.64
CA THR A 43 -10.22 -3.56 8.70
C THR A 43 -9.29 -4.07 7.60
N GLU A 44 -8.27 -4.82 8.01
CA GLU A 44 -7.25 -5.41 7.16
C GLU A 44 -7.29 -6.94 7.22
N TYR A 45 -7.07 -7.59 6.09
CA TYR A 45 -6.80 -9.02 6.01
C TYR A 45 -5.75 -9.32 4.96
N ALA A 46 -4.83 -10.23 5.29
CA ALA A 46 -3.72 -10.60 4.42
C ALA A 46 -3.56 -12.11 4.35
N LEU A 47 -3.39 -12.62 3.15
CA LEU A 47 -2.87 -13.96 2.84
C LEU A 47 -1.56 -13.78 2.06
N ARG A 48 -0.45 -13.60 2.76
CA ARG A 48 0.83 -13.31 2.11
C ARG A 48 1.42 -14.55 1.42
N PRO A 49 2.10 -14.39 0.28
CA PRO A 49 2.23 -13.17 -0.54
C PRO A 49 1.07 -12.96 -1.54
N LEU A 50 0.06 -13.83 -1.50
CA LEU A 50 -0.93 -13.98 -2.58
C LEU A 50 -1.99 -12.87 -2.61
N PHE A 51 -2.40 -12.36 -1.46
CA PHE A 51 -3.50 -11.44 -1.36
C PHE A 51 -3.38 -10.54 -0.13
N TYR A 52 -3.77 -9.28 -0.27
CA TYR A 52 -3.92 -8.33 0.83
C TYR A 52 -5.12 -7.44 0.53
N ARG A 53 -5.92 -7.13 1.54
CA ARG A 53 -6.96 -6.14 1.42
C ARG A 53 -7.15 -5.36 2.71
N ALA A 54 -7.23 -4.05 2.57
CA ALA A 54 -7.58 -3.10 3.62
C ALA A 54 -8.81 -2.31 3.17
N VAL A 55 -9.75 -2.11 4.07
CA VAL A 55 -10.97 -1.33 3.83
C VAL A 55 -11.23 -0.46 5.04
N ASP A 56 -11.51 0.80 4.80
CA ASP A 56 -11.97 1.78 5.78
C ASP A 56 -13.44 2.11 5.55
N ASP A 57 -14.14 2.55 6.60
CA ASP A 57 -15.54 2.96 6.56
C ASP A 57 -15.76 4.22 5.71
N GLU A 58 -14.71 5.02 5.48
CA GLU A 58 -14.73 6.20 4.59
C GLU A 58 -14.66 5.83 3.08
N GLY A 59 -14.73 4.55 2.74
CA GLY A 59 -14.74 4.07 1.35
C GLY A 59 -13.34 3.98 0.72
N VAL A 60 -12.29 4.26 1.50
CA VAL A 60 -10.90 4.00 1.12
C VAL A 60 -10.67 2.49 1.16
N SER A 61 -10.10 1.92 0.09
CA SER A 61 -9.71 0.51 0.09
C SER A 61 -8.44 0.27 -0.69
N GLU A 62 -7.63 -0.68 -0.22
CA GLU A 62 -6.42 -1.14 -0.89
C GLU A 62 -6.53 -2.65 -1.08
N THR A 63 -6.14 -3.14 -2.24
CA THR A 63 -6.16 -4.56 -2.58
C THR A 63 -4.91 -4.91 -3.36
N ASP A 64 -4.07 -5.77 -2.80
CA ASP A 64 -2.93 -6.35 -3.51
C ASP A 64 -3.25 -7.80 -3.89
N VAL A 65 -2.93 -8.16 -5.13
CA VAL A 65 -3.01 -9.53 -5.64
C VAL A 65 -1.62 -9.92 -6.13
N LEU A 66 -1.11 -11.04 -5.60
CA LEU A 66 0.23 -11.57 -5.88
C LEU A 66 1.31 -10.52 -5.71
N TYR A 67 1.50 -10.02 -4.49
CA TYR A 67 2.49 -8.97 -4.24
C TYR A 67 3.87 -9.34 -4.81
N PRO A 68 4.59 -8.42 -5.51
CA PRO A 68 4.26 -7.01 -5.79
C PRO A 68 3.61 -6.78 -7.19
N VAL A 69 2.94 -7.78 -7.76
CA VAL A 69 2.50 -7.78 -9.17
C VAL A 69 1.29 -6.90 -9.41
N LEU A 70 0.26 -6.91 -8.56
CA LEU A 70 -0.93 -6.09 -8.77
C LEU A 70 -1.32 -5.41 -7.48
N ARG A 71 -1.48 -4.10 -7.53
CA ARG A 71 -2.03 -3.27 -6.46
C ARG A 71 -3.13 -2.41 -7.00
N HIS A 72 -4.26 -2.39 -6.31
CA HIS A 72 -5.39 -1.54 -6.60
C HIS A 72 -5.72 -0.72 -5.36
N LYS A 73 -5.77 0.60 -5.48
CA LYS A 73 -6.09 1.52 -4.38
C LYS A 73 -7.22 2.45 -4.79
N ASN A 74 -8.24 2.52 -3.96
CA ASN A 74 -9.36 3.43 -4.05
C ASN A 74 -9.28 4.43 -2.89
N ARG A 75 -9.39 5.73 -3.18
CA ARG A 75 -9.20 6.82 -2.21
C ARG A 75 -10.51 7.37 -1.62
N GLY A 76 -11.67 6.76 -1.87
CA GLY A 76 -12.95 7.19 -1.30
C GLY A 76 -13.55 8.46 -1.93
N ASP A 77 -12.71 9.35 -2.47
CA ASP A 77 -13.05 10.52 -3.31
C ASP A 77 -13.50 10.16 -4.75
N GLY A 78 -13.68 8.87 -5.03
CA GLY A 78 -14.02 8.34 -6.35
C GLY A 78 -12.81 8.10 -7.26
N THR A 79 -11.59 8.42 -6.81
CA THR A 79 -10.37 8.12 -7.57
C THR A 79 -9.87 6.71 -7.24
N SER A 80 -9.56 5.93 -8.29
CA SER A 80 -8.96 4.61 -8.17
C SER A 80 -7.68 4.55 -8.99
N SER A 81 -6.69 3.81 -8.49
CA SER A 81 -5.40 3.65 -9.13
C SER A 81 -5.01 2.18 -9.14
N ILE A 82 -4.49 1.72 -10.29
CA ILE A 82 -4.01 0.35 -10.48
C ILE A 82 -2.51 0.43 -10.79
N ARG A 83 -1.71 -0.37 -10.10
CA ARG A 83 -0.28 -0.54 -10.34
C ARG A 83 -0.02 -2.00 -10.66
N VAL A 84 0.53 -2.25 -11.85
CA VAL A 84 0.89 -3.60 -12.32
C VAL A 84 2.40 -3.67 -12.45
N LEU A 85 3.03 -4.55 -11.65
CA LEU A 85 4.45 -4.65 -11.39
C LEU A 85 4.97 -3.34 -10.79
N GLY A 86 5.89 -3.36 -9.82
CA GLY A 86 6.53 -2.14 -9.29
C GLY A 86 7.35 -1.32 -10.31
N LEU A 87 7.12 -1.58 -11.60
CA LEU A 87 7.88 -1.28 -12.80
C LEU A 87 7.05 -0.55 -13.88
N LEU A 88 5.71 -0.59 -13.79
CA LEU A 88 4.81 0.10 -14.72
C LEU A 88 3.74 0.83 -13.91
N SER A 89 4.12 1.98 -13.35
CA SER A 89 3.18 2.92 -12.74
C SER A 89 2.39 3.63 -13.85
N TYR A 90 1.39 2.96 -14.42
CA TYR A 90 0.42 3.59 -15.31
C TYR A 90 -0.69 4.22 -14.45
N GLY A 91 -0.41 5.40 -13.89
CA GLY A 91 -1.41 6.16 -13.13
C GLY A 91 -2.45 6.76 -14.08
N PHE A 92 -3.57 6.07 -14.29
CA PHE A 92 -4.84 6.75 -14.56
C PHE A 92 -5.38 7.20 -13.21
N GLY A 93 -5.33 8.51 -12.94
CA GLY A 93 -5.71 9.08 -11.65
C GLY A 93 -4.63 10.02 -11.16
N GLU A 94 -4.98 11.29 -11.10
CA GLU A 94 -4.08 12.42 -10.97
C GLU A 94 -3.14 12.35 -9.75
N LYS A 95 -1.93 12.81 -10.02
CA LYS A 95 -1.10 13.70 -9.19
C LYS A 95 -0.98 13.32 -7.72
N GLU A 96 0.26 13.04 -7.33
CA GLU A 96 0.77 13.39 -6.01
C GLU A 96 0.28 14.82 -5.69
N ALA A 97 -0.65 14.92 -4.75
CA ALA A 97 -1.17 16.17 -4.22
C ALA A 97 -0.06 16.85 -3.41
N ASP A 98 0.92 17.42 -4.10
CA ASP A 98 1.72 18.55 -3.61
C ASP A 98 2.51 19.27 -4.72
N LYS A 99 1.97 19.33 -5.95
CA LYS A 99 2.47 20.26 -6.99
C LYS A 99 1.30 20.91 -7.72
N SER A 100 1.34 22.24 -7.71
CA SER A 100 0.46 23.20 -8.38
C SER A 100 -0.05 22.71 -9.73
N GLU A 101 -1.34 22.96 -9.97
CA GLU A 101 -2.13 22.45 -11.11
C GLU A 101 -1.55 22.76 -12.50
N ASP A 102 -0.63 23.73 -12.60
CA ASP A 102 0.05 24.15 -13.83
C ASP A 102 1.22 23.23 -14.29
N GLU A 103 1.80 22.38 -13.41
CA GLU A 103 2.98 21.55 -13.75
C GLU A 103 2.66 20.12 -14.23
N ALA A 104 1.41 19.69 -14.09
CA ALA A 104 1.04 18.30 -14.30
C ALA A 104 0.76 17.93 -15.77
N PHE A 105 0.80 18.90 -16.68
CA PHE A 105 0.54 18.66 -18.10
C PHE A 105 1.80 18.27 -18.90
N ASN A 106 3.00 18.28 -18.30
CA ASN A 106 4.25 18.07 -19.05
C ASN A 106 5.23 17.00 -18.48
N SER A 107 5.16 16.60 -17.21
CA SER A 107 6.16 15.66 -16.65
C SER A 107 5.76 14.18 -16.78
N LYS A 108 5.99 13.57 -17.95
CA LYS A 108 5.89 12.10 -18.11
C LYS A 108 7.11 11.41 -17.51
N ARG A 109 6.95 10.75 -16.36
CA ARG A 109 8.01 9.97 -15.68
C ARG A 109 7.76 8.47 -15.84
N TYR A 110 8.80 7.71 -16.19
CA TYR A 110 8.79 6.26 -16.38
C TYR A 110 9.92 5.61 -15.54
N TYR A 111 9.57 4.59 -14.77
CA TYR A 111 10.50 3.93 -13.84
C TYR A 111 10.42 2.42 -13.96
N LEU A 112 11.54 1.77 -14.24
CA LEU A 112 11.73 0.32 -14.28
C LEU A 112 12.84 -0.05 -13.30
N PHE A 113 12.57 0.06 -12.00
CA PHE A 113 13.52 -0.22 -10.93
C PHE A 113 14.00 -1.69 -10.89
N PRO A 114 15.30 -1.97 -10.70
CA PRO A 114 16.40 -1.03 -10.49
C PRO A 114 17.05 -0.53 -11.79
N PHE A 115 16.59 -0.98 -12.94
CA PHE A 115 17.35 -0.88 -14.19
C PHE A 115 17.24 0.45 -14.92
N LEU A 116 16.06 1.08 -15.00
CA LEU A 116 15.85 2.21 -15.90
C LEU A 116 14.97 3.30 -15.26
N PHE A 117 15.39 4.54 -15.39
CA PHE A 117 14.69 5.73 -14.90
C PHE A 117 14.69 6.77 -16.02
N TYR A 118 13.52 7.30 -16.35
CA TYR A 118 13.36 8.33 -17.36
C TYR A 118 12.33 9.35 -16.89
N GLY A 119 12.58 10.63 -17.09
CA GLY A 119 11.61 11.68 -16.75
C GLY A 119 11.95 13.04 -17.35
N GLU A 120 10.99 13.94 -17.23
CA GLU A 120 11.09 15.31 -17.70
C GLU A 120 10.76 16.25 -16.54
N GLU A 121 11.72 17.10 -16.16
CA GLU A 121 11.59 18.15 -15.14
C GLU A 121 11.86 19.52 -15.76
N GLU A 122 11.61 20.60 -15.00
CA GLU A 122 11.84 21.99 -15.44
C GLU A 122 13.28 22.25 -15.90
N GLN A 123 14.25 21.50 -15.38
CA GLN A 123 15.67 21.61 -15.73
C GLN A 123 16.08 20.74 -16.94
N GLY A 124 15.18 19.91 -17.48
CA GLY A 124 15.41 19.09 -18.66
C GLY A 124 15.01 17.61 -18.50
N ARG A 125 15.22 16.84 -19.57
CA ARG A 125 14.96 15.39 -19.61
C ARG A 125 16.14 14.63 -19.02
N TYR A 126 15.87 13.68 -18.14
CA TYR A 126 16.88 12.80 -17.56
C TYR A 126 16.65 11.34 -17.96
N PHE A 127 17.74 10.60 -18.13
CA PHE A 127 17.77 9.17 -18.41
C PHE A 127 18.88 8.53 -17.59
N ALA A 128 18.55 7.50 -16.83
CA ALA A 128 19.51 6.71 -16.07
C ALA A 128 19.25 5.21 -16.28
N PHE A 129 20.31 4.45 -16.57
CA PHE A 129 20.28 3.00 -16.73
C PHE A 129 21.34 2.35 -15.84
N PHE A 130 20.92 1.43 -14.96
CA PHE A 130 21.78 0.72 -14.01
C PHE A 130 21.67 -0.79 -14.25
N PRO A 131 22.67 -1.41 -14.89
CA PRO A 131 22.61 -2.82 -15.22
C PRO A 131 22.89 -3.80 -14.05
N PHE A 132 22.99 -3.33 -12.80
CA PHE A 132 23.26 -4.14 -11.61
C PHE A 132 23.06 -3.35 -10.31
#